data_AF-A0A2N7VEI8-F1
#
_entry.id   AF-A0A2N7VEI8-F1
#
_cell.length_a   1.000
_cell.length_b   1.000
_cell.length_c   1.000
_cell.angle_alpha   90.00
_cell.angle_beta   90.00
_cell.angle_gamma   90.00
#
_symmetry.space_group_name_H-M   'P 1'
#
loop_
_entity.id
_entity.type
_entity.pdbx_description
1 polymer ?
#
loop_
_entity_poly.entity_id
_entity_poly.type
_entity_poly.pdbx_seq_one_letter_code
_entity_poly.pdbx_strand_id
1 'polypeptide(L)'
;MISNEKEQVHLAHAYDEARAFLAMSPHTQAQSAWLASIRDDRDTRKFFLGDAIRGSTGFAVAVAVLVAKAYVVCAESGEETPTPTIKQIEGLKASASVLELKLGAAEWVVPEARRPEFREPLRRLASAPSALAPRAAGRPPLLKRRQFVLSLAESLYELSATFDIKLLMIAAIKGWEDTGERQIRDILTETVRSSIVSAVRARRARQIESENATFALLNRVSVGPQSQAEAKRTDTRSDAEKIVAGLELFRSLTDPTASILIVDAVRGIAEELGLLPDAQADGDGGNGSVSE
;
A
#
# COMPACT_ATOMS: atom_id res chain seq x y z
N MET A 1 -17.82 -18.24 20.79
CA MET A 1 -17.63 -16.86 21.30
C MET A 1 -16.19 -16.56 21.67
N ILE A 2 -15.42 -17.51 22.24
CA ILE A 2 -14.01 -17.33 22.67
C ILE A 2 -13.02 -16.96 21.53
N SER A 3 -13.26 -17.35 20.27
CA SER A 3 -12.35 -17.04 19.14
C SER A 3 -12.26 -15.54 18.83
N ASN A 4 -13.38 -14.81 18.96
CA ASN A 4 -13.45 -13.42 18.52
C ASN A 4 -12.70 -12.47 19.47
N GLU A 5 -12.71 -12.77 20.78
CA GLU A 5 -11.98 -11.99 21.78
C GLU A 5 -10.46 -12.16 21.62
N LYS A 6 -9.99 -13.39 21.39
CA LYS A 6 -8.57 -13.64 21.11
C LYS A 6 -8.10 -12.92 19.85
N GLU A 7 -8.85 -13.04 18.75
CA GLU A 7 -8.55 -12.35 17.49
C GLU A 7 -8.49 -10.83 17.67
N GLN A 8 -9.37 -10.24 18.48
CA GLN A 8 -9.33 -8.81 18.81
C GLN A 8 -8.07 -8.41 19.59
N VAL A 9 -7.64 -9.24 20.54
CA VAL A 9 -6.39 -9.02 21.30
C VAL A 9 -5.16 -9.09 20.40
N HIS A 10 -5.07 -10.11 19.53
CA HIS A 10 -3.96 -10.24 18.57
C HIS A 10 -3.92 -9.07 17.58
N LEU A 11 -5.08 -8.66 17.07
CA LEU A 11 -5.16 -7.51 16.18
C LEU A 11 -4.76 -6.20 16.86
N ALA A 12 -5.18 -5.97 18.10
CA ALA A 12 -4.80 -4.79 18.88
C ALA A 12 -3.28 -4.77 19.13
N HIS A 13 -2.70 -5.91 19.51
CA HIS A 13 -1.26 -6.04 19.69
C HIS A 13 -0.48 -5.79 18.39
N ALA A 14 -0.89 -6.39 17.28
CA ALA A 14 -0.27 -6.16 15.97
C ALA A 14 -0.38 -4.69 15.51
N TYR A 15 -1.48 -4.02 15.85
CA TYR A 15 -1.66 -2.59 15.59
C TYR A 15 -0.71 -1.72 16.43
N ASP A 16 -0.56 -2.01 17.72
CA ASP A 16 0.35 -1.27 18.59
C ASP A 16 1.82 -1.46 18.16
N GLU A 17 2.21 -2.68 17.81
CA GLU A 17 3.52 -2.97 17.20
C GLU A 17 3.74 -2.20 15.90
N ALA A 18 2.74 -2.18 15.01
CA ALA A 18 2.80 -1.47 13.75
C ALA A 18 2.99 0.04 13.96
N ARG A 19 2.26 0.65 14.91
CA ARG A 19 2.42 2.06 15.26
C ARG A 19 3.79 2.36 15.85
N ALA A 20 4.27 1.50 16.75
CA ALA A 20 5.60 1.65 17.32
C ALA A 20 6.68 1.59 16.23
N PHE A 21 6.59 0.65 15.29
CA PHE A 21 7.50 0.54 14.15
C PHE A 21 7.48 1.78 13.26
N LEU A 22 6.29 2.31 12.93
CA LEU A 22 6.15 3.51 12.10
C LEU A 22 6.69 4.78 12.78
N ALA A 23 6.75 4.81 14.11
CA ALA A 23 7.32 5.93 14.87
C ALA A 23 8.86 5.88 14.98
N MET A 24 9.51 4.77 14.61
CA MET A 24 10.96 4.63 14.63
C MET A 24 11.63 5.39 13.48
N SER A 25 12.89 5.79 13.67
CA SER A 25 13.71 6.32 12.57
C SER A 25 14.03 5.22 11.56
N PRO A 26 14.30 5.56 10.27
CA PRO A 26 14.60 4.57 9.24
C PRO A 26 15.76 3.62 9.60
N HIS A 27 16.80 4.13 10.27
CA HIS A 27 17.93 3.32 10.74
C HIS A 27 17.50 2.30 11.81
N THR A 28 16.66 2.71 12.76
CA THR A 28 16.13 1.81 13.79
C THR A 28 15.14 0.80 13.21
N GLN A 29 14.33 1.20 12.22
CA GLN A 29 13.42 0.28 11.51
C GLN A 29 14.18 -0.89 10.86
N ALA A 30 15.35 -0.63 10.28
CA ALA A 30 16.22 -1.63 9.65
C ALA A 30 16.73 -2.72 10.62
N GLN A 31 16.73 -2.45 11.93
CA GLN A 31 17.17 -3.37 12.98
C GLN A 31 16.01 -3.92 13.82
N SER A 32 14.78 -3.54 13.49
CA SER A 32 13.61 -3.87 14.31
C SER A 32 13.24 -5.35 14.24
N ALA A 33 12.71 -5.87 15.35
CA ALA A 33 12.13 -7.22 15.40
C ALA A 33 10.92 -7.36 14.46
N TRP A 34 10.19 -6.27 14.21
CA TRP A 34 9.10 -6.21 13.25
C TRP A 34 9.59 -6.57 11.84
N LEU A 35 10.63 -5.90 11.36
CA LEU A 35 11.25 -6.19 10.07
C LEU A 35 11.77 -7.63 10.02
N ALA A 36 12.54 -8.06 11.04
CA ALA A 36 13.10 -9.40 11.09
C ALA A 36 12.01 -10.49 11.01
N SER A 37 10.88 -10.29 11.71
CA SER A 37 9.76 -11.24 11.68
C SER A 37 9.08 -11.39 10.32
N ILE A 38 9.25 -10.42 9.42
CA ILE A 38 8.69 -10.47 8.06
C ILE A 38 9.75 -10.93 7.07
N ARG A 39 10.98 -10.41 7.16
CA ARG A 39 12.06 -10.68 6.20
C ARG A 39 12.67 -12.07 6.39
N ASP A 40 12.91 -12.44 7.65
CA ASP A 40 13.72 -13.60 7.99
C ASP A 40 12.86 -14.88 8.16
N ASP A 41 11.53 -14.74 8.08
CA ASP A 41 10.58 -15.85 8.09
C ASP A 41 10.86 -16.83 6.93
N ARG A 42 10.71 -18.13 7.21
CA ARG A 42 11.03 -19.20 6.27
C ARG A 42 10.25 -19.10 4.96
N ASP A 43 8.99 -18.67 5.03
CA ASP A 43 8.08 -18.64 3.89
C ASP A 43 8.21 -17.38 3.04
N THR A 44 8.79 -16.30 3.57
CA THR A 44 9.01 -15.03 2.87
C THR A 44 10.45 -14.78 2.46
N ARG A 45 11.42 -15.47 3.07
CA ARG A 45 12.84 -15.25 2.80
C ARG A 45 13.19 -15.31 1.31
N LYS A 46 12.57 -16.22 0.55
CA LYS A 46 12.79 -16.34 -0.91
C LYS A 46 12.34 -15.11 -1.69
N PHE A 47 11.31 -14.41 -1.22
CA PHE A 47 10.84 -13.18 -1.84
C PHE A 47 11.87 -12.05 -1.70
N PHE A 48 12.52 -11.96 -0.54
CA PHE A 48 13.58 -10.97 -0.28
C PHE A 48 14.93 -11.37 -0.88
N LEU A 49 15.28 -12.66 -0.93
CA LEU A 49 16.50 -13.14 -1.59
C LEU A 49 16.43 -13.16 -3.13
N GLY A 50 15.47 -12.45 -3.72
CA GLY A 50 15.24 -12.43 -5.16
C GLY A 50 16.26 -11.57 -5.92
N ASP A 51 15.76 -10.59 -6.66
CA ASP A 51 16.61 -9.62 -7.36
C ASP A 51 17.38 -8.70 -6.37
N ALA A 52 18.43 -8.03 -6.86
CA ALA A 52 19.30 -7.18 -6.03
C ALA A 52 18.51 -6.07 -5.28
N ILE A 53 17.42 -5.60 -5.88
CA ILE A 53 16.55 -4.58 -5.27
C ILE A 53 15.78 -5.18 -4.09
N ARG A 54 15.20 -6.37 -4.24
CA ARG A 54 14.46 -7.06 -3.16
C ARG A 54 15.37 -7.52 -2.02
N GLY A 55 16.62 -7.81 -2.33
CA GLY A 55 17.66 -8.18 -1.37
C GLY A 55 18.13 -7.02 -0.49
N SER A 56 17.81 -5.78 -0.84
CA SER A 56 18.27 -4.61 -0.08
C SER A 56 17.50 -4.45 1.24
N THR A 57 18.19 -3.92 2.24
CA THR A 57 17.57 -3.55 3.51
C THR A 57 16.50 -2.47 3.30
N GLY A 58 16.72 -1.52 2.39
CA GLY A 58 15.77 -0.47 2.05
C GLY A 58 14.44 -1.03 1.53
N PHE A 59 14.48 -2.03 0.64
CA PHE A 59 13.26 -2.69 0.16
C PHE A 59 12.55 -3.45 1.26
N ALA A 60 13.30 -4.17 2.11
CA ALA A 60 12.71 -4.90 3.23
C ALA A 60 12.02 -3.95 4.22
N VAL A 61 12.66 -2.80 4.53
CA VAL A 61 12.05 -1.74 5.35
C VAL A 61 10.78 -1.18 4.67
N ALA A 62 10.83 -0.89 3.37
CA ALA A 62 9.66 -0.39 2.64
C ALA A 62 8.48 -1.39 2.73
N VAL A 63 8.73 -2.69 2.52
CA VAL A 63 7.70 -3.73 2.68
C VAL A 63 7.16 -3.75 4.11
N ALA A 64 8.03 -3.72 5.12
CA ALA A 64 7.61 -3.72 6.52
C ALA A 64 6.79 -2.49 6.90
N VAL A 65 7.10 -1.32 6.31
CA VAL A 65 6.30 -0.08 6.43
C VAL A 65 4.92 -0.25 5.79
N LEU A 66 4.84 -0.88 4.61
CA LEU A 66 3.54 -1.15 3.98
C LEU A 66 2.67 -2.10 4.81
N VAL A 67 3.27 -3.14 5.40
CA VAL A 67 2.58 -4.04 6.35
C VAL A 67 2.04 -3.25 7.54
N ALA A 68 2.88 -2.41 8.16
CA ALA A 68 2.47 -1.61 9.31
C ALA A 68 1.36 -0.60 8.96
N LYS A 69 1.46 0.09 7.82
CA LYS A 69 0.41 0.98 7.32
C LYS A 69 -0.90 0.25 7.07
N ALA A 70 -0.86 -0.97 6.53
CA ALA A 70 -2.06 -1.77 6.31
C ALA A 70 -2.77 -2.13 7.64
N TYR A 71 -2.01 -2.41 8.70
CA TYR A 71 -2.58 -2.60 10.05
C TYR A 71 -3.25 -1.32 10.57
N VAL A 72 -2.61 -0.16 10.42
CA VAL A 72 -3.18 1.13 10.84
C VAL A 72 -4.48 1.43 10.10
N VAL A 73 -4.47 1.33 8.77
CA VAL A 73 -5.66 1.56 7.93
C VAL A 73 -6.82 0.64 8.33
N CYS A 74 -6.52 -0.63 8.62
CA CYS A 74 -7.50 -1.62 9.02
C CYS A 74 -8.06 -1.40 10.44
N ALA A 75 -7.25 -0.86 11.35
CA ALA A 75 -7.68 -0.57 12.71
C ALA A 75 -8.51 0.72 12.79
N GLU A 76 -8.16 1.72 11.99
CA GLU A 76 -8.78 3.06 11.96
C GLU A 76 -10.02 3.14 11.06
N SER A 77 -10.19 2.21 10.11
CA SER A 77 -11.45 2.10 9.38
C SER A 77 -12.60 1.80 10.34
N GLY A 78 -13.65 2.62 10.26
CA GLY A 78 -14.87 2.44 11.05
C GLY A 78 -15.53 1.07 10.83
N GLU A 79 -16.59 0.79 11.60
CA GLU A 79 -17.32 -0.48 11.48
C GLU A 79 -17.85 -0.69 10.05
N GLU A 80 -17.17 -1.55 9.27
CA GLU A 80 -17.67 -1.94 7.96
C GLU A 80 -18.99 -2.72 8.13
N THR A 81 -20.03 -2.27 7.43
CA THR A 81 -21.30 -2.98 7.41
C THR A 81 -21.11 -4.32 6.69
N PRO A 82 -21.42 -5.46 7.33
CA PRO A 82 -21.16 -6.75 6.74
C PRO A 82 -22.02 -6.98 5.50
N THR A 83 -21.43 -7.53 4.44
CA THR A 83 -22.19 -7.95 3.25
C THR A 83 -23.27 -8.98 3.62
N PRO A 84 -24.43 -8.95 2.93
CA PRO A 84 -25.52 -9.86 3.24
C PRO A 84 -25.11 -11.31 3.00
N THR A 85 -25.55 -12.21 3.87
CA THR A 85 -25.40 -13.66 3.69
C THR A 85 -26.29 -14.17 2.56
N ILE A 86 -25.94 -15.32 1.98
CA ILE A 86 -26.81 -16.05 1.03
C ILE A 86 -28.21 -16.22 1.63
N LYS A 87 -28.32 -16.59 2.91
CA LYS A 87 -29.61 -16.77 3.59
C LYS A 87 -30.42 -15.48 3.71
N GLN A 88 -29.76 -14.35 3.97
CA GLN A 88 -30.42 -13.03 4.01
C GLN A 88 -30.92 -12.63 2.62
N ILE A 89 -30.13 -12.88 1.58
CA ILE A 89 -30.53 -12.64 0.18
C ILE A 89 -31.74 -13.51 -0.20
N GLU A 90 -31.68 -14.81 0.06
CA GLU A 90 -32.80 -15.73 -0.23
C GLU A 90 -34.05 -15.39 0.60
N GLY A 91 -33.88 -14.99 1.86
CA GLY A 91 -34.98 -14.53 2.71
C GLY A 91 -35.64 -13.25 2.19
N LEU A 92 -34.85 -12.30 1.68
CA LEU A 92 -35.35 -11.08 1.05
C LEU A 92 -36.13 -11.39 -0.24
N LYS A 93 -35.57 -12.26 -1.09
CA LYS A 93 -36.20 -12.73 -2.32
C LYS A 93 -37.54 -13.42 -2.07
N ALA A 94 -37.58 -14.32 -1.08
CA ALA A 94 -38.81 -14.99 -0.67
C ALA A 94 -39.84 -13.99 -0.14
N SER A 95 -39.42 -13.04 0.71
CA SER A 95 -40.32 -12.02 1.28
C SER A 95 -40.90 -11.10 0.21
N ALA A 96 -40.07 -10.66 -0.75
CA ALA A 96 -40.51 -9.86 -1.88
C ALA A 96 -41.54 -10.60 -2.75
N SER A 97 -41.29 -11.88 -3.04
CA SER A 97 -42.20 -12.73 -3.83
C SER A 97 -43.54 -12.95 -3.11
N VAL A 98 -43.51 -13.22 -1.80
CA VAL A 98 -44.71 -13.39 -0.97
C VAL A 98 -45.52 -12.10 -0.90
N LEU A 99 -44.85 -10.95 -0.75
CA LEU A 99 -45.53 -9.65 -0.73
C LEU A 99 -46.18 -9.34 -2.08
N GLU A 100 -45.50 -9.60 -3.20
CA GLU A 100 -46.07 -9.43 -4.53
C GLU A 100 -47.34 -10.26 -4.73
N LEU A 101 -47.32 -11.54 -4.32
CA LEU A 101 -48.48 -12.43 -4.37
C LEU A 101 -49.64 -11.92 -3.51
N LYS A 102 -49.37 -11.52 -2.26
CA LYS A 102 -50.39 -10.99 -1.35
C LYS A 102 -51.04 -9.72 -1.90
N LEU A 103 -50.25 -8.81 -2.46
CA LEU A 103 -50.76 -7.60 -3.08
C LEU A 103 -51.57 -7.91 -4.35
N GLY A 104 -51.27 -9.00 -5.06
CA GLY A 104 -52.04 -9.43 -6.25
C GLY A 104 -53.43 -10.00 -5.90
N ALA A 105 -53.55 -10.64 -4.73
CA ALA A 105 -54.78 -11.26 -4.26
C ALA A 105 -55.69 -10.33 -3.42
N ALA A 106 -55.20 -9.16 -3.00
CA ALA A 106 -55.90 -8.30 -2.06
C ALA A 106 -56.67 -7.16 -2.75
N GLU A 107 -58.00 -7.17 -2.60
CA GLU A 107 -58.89 -6.18 -3.20
C GLU A 107 -58.93 -4.84 -2.45
N TRP A 108 -58.56 -4.83 -1.18
CA TRP A 108 -58.59 -3.67 -0.27
C TRP A 108 -57.33 -2.81 -0.30
N VAL A 109 -56.33 -3.16 -1.11
CA VAL A 109 -55.06 -2.40 -1.17
C VAL A 109 -55.26 -1.11 -1.94
N VAL A 110 -54.56 -0.05 -1.50
CA VAL A 110 -54.52 1.25 -2.16
C VAL A 110 -54.22 1.13 -3.67
N PRO A 111 -54.87 1.92 -4.54
CA PRO A 111 -54.70 1.83 -5.99
C PRO A 111 -53.23 1.93 -6.45
N GLU A 112 -52.41 2.70 -5.74
CA GLU A 112 -50.99 2.90 -5.99
C GLU A 112 -50.20 1.59 -5.96
N ALA A 113 -50.57 0.64 -5.10
CA ALA A 113 -49.90 -0.65 -4.98
C ALA A 113 -50.16 -1.59 -6.17
N ARG A 114 -51.13 -1.25 -7.03
CA ARG A 114 -51.40 -1.97 -8.29
C ARG A 114 -50.63 -1.38 -9.45
N ARG A 115 -50.03 -0.20 -9.28
CA ARG A 115 -49.33 0.48 -10.37
C ARG A 115 -47.96 -0.17 -10.65
N PRO A 116 -47.51 -0.19 -11.92
CA PRO A 116 -46.22 -0.76 -12.29
C PRO A 116 -45.04 -0.13 -11.54
N GLU A 117 -45.08 1.16 -11.25
CA GLU A 117 -44.00 1.89 -10.58
C GLU A 117 -43.74 1.38 -9.16
N PHE A 118 -44.77 0.82 -8.51
CA PHE A 118 -44.65 0.18 -7.21
C PHE A 118 -44.26 -1.30 -7.31
N ARG A 119 -44.75 -2.00 -8.34
CA ARG A 119 -44.55 -3.45 -8.52
C ARG A 119 -43.18 -3.80 -9.10
N GLU A 120 -42.64 -2.98 -10.01
CA GLU A 120 -41.38 -3.24 -10.68
C GLU A 120 -40.16 -3.23 -9.74
N PRO A 121 -40.02 -2.32 -8.78
CA PRO A 121 -38.97 -2.41 -7.76
C PRO A 121 -39.06 -3.70 -6.94
N LEU A 122 -40.28 -4.16 -6.62
CA LEU A 122 -40.54 -5.39 -5.87
C LEU A 122 -40.13 -6.64 -6.65
N ARG A 123 -40.48 -6.70 -7.95
CA ARG A 123 -40.02 -7.75 -8.87
C ARG A 123 -38.52 -7.76 -9.04
N ARG A 124 -37.91 -6.58 -9.19
CA ARG A 124 -36.45 -6.43 -9.26
C ARG A 124 -35.77 -6.92 -7.98
N LEU A 125 -36.36 -6.67 -6.82
CA LEU A 125 -35.87 -7.18 -5.55
C LEU A 125 -35.98 -8.72 -5.46
N ALA A 126 -37.02 -9.31 -6.03
CA ALA A 126 -37.18 -10.77 -6.11
C ALA A 126 -36.19 -11.42 -7.11
N SER A 127 -35.80 -10.73 -8.19
CA SER A 127 -34.86 -11.27 -9.18
C SER A 127 -33.38 -10.99 -8.85
N ALA A 128 -33.07 -9.80 -8.35
CA ALA A 128 -31.72 -9.30 -8.10
C ALA A 128 -31.67 -8.51 -6.76
N PRO A 129 -31.82 -9.20 -5.62
CA PRO A 129 -31.96 -8.58 -4.29
C PRO A 129 -30.71 -7.86 -3.76
N SER A 130 -29.54 -8.07 -4.36
CA SER A 130 -28.28 -7.50 -3.87
C SER A 130 -27.39 -7.07 -5.03
N ALA A 131 -26.84 -5.87 -4.95
CA ALA A 131 -25.76 -5.40 -5.81
C ALA A 131 -24.37 -5.93 -5.36
N LEU A 132 -24.30 -6.50 -4.14
CA LEU A 132 -23.08 -7.03 -3.55
C LEU A 132 -23.11 -8.56 -3.55
N ALA A 133 -21.96 -9.20 -3.80
CA ALA A 133 -21.85 -10.65 -3.77
C ALA A 133 -22.14 -11.18 -2.34
N PRO A 134 -23.02 -12.20 -2.20
CA PRO A 134 -23.35 -12.77 -0.89
C PRO A 134 -22.16 -13.45 -0.22
N ARG A 135 -22.16 -13.43 1.12
CA ARG A 135 -21.24 -14.24 1.93
C ARG A 135 -21.84 -15.60 2.32
N ALA A 136 -20.98 -16.61 2.44
CA ALA A 136 -21.34 -17.92 3.00
C ALA A 136 -21.75 -17.80 4.48
N ALA A 137 -22.74 -18.59 4.90
CA ALA A 137 -23.22 -18.60 6.27
C ALA A 137 -22.20 -19.21 7.24
N GLY A 138 -22.12 -18.71 8.47
CA GLY A 138 -21.40 -19.34 9.57
C GLY A 138 -19.98 -18.85 9.86
N ARG A 139 -19.37 -18.01 9.00
CA ARG A 139 -18.12 -17.32 9.35
C ARG A 139 -18.40 -15.87 9.75
N PRO A 140 -17.86 -15.41 10.91
CA PRO A 140 -17.89 -13.99 11.23
C PRO A 140 -17.23 -13.19 10.09
N PRO A 141 -17.68 -11.94 9.87
CA PRO A 141 -17.09 -11.08 8.86
C PRO A 141 -15.60 -10.89 9.18
N LEU A 142 -14.72 -11.54 8.43
CA LEU A 142 -13.29 -11.26 8.45
C LEU A 142 -13.01 -9.96 7.67
N LEU A 143 -13.80 -8.92 7.91
CA LEU A 143 -13.79 -7.66 7.14
C LEU A 143 -12.45 -6.97 7.31
N LYS A 144 -12.01 -6.80 8.56
CA LYS A 144 -10.68 -6.27 8.89
C LYS A 144 -9.55 -7.09 8.24
N ARG A 145 -9.60 -8.43 8.29
CA ARG A 145 -8.63 -9.30 7.61
C ARG A 145 -8.62 -9.08 6.11
N ARG A 146 -9.80 -9.08 5.49
CA ARG A 146 -9.96 -8.85 4.05
C ARG A 146 -9.41 -7.49 3.65
N GLN A 147 -9.79 -6.44 4.38
CA GLN A 147 -9.34 -5.07 4.14
C GLN A 147 -7.82 -4.94 4.28
N PHE A 148 -7.24 -5.53 5.33
CA PHE A 148 -5.79 -5.60 5.51
C PHE A 148 -5.12 -6.25 4.29
N VAL A 149 -5.59 -7.44 3.90
CA VAL A 149 -5.02 -8.19 2.76
C VAL A 149 -5.13 -7.39 1.45
N LEU A 150 -6.28 -6.75 1.21
CA LEU A 150 -6.49 -5.96 0.00
C LEU A 150 -5.61 -4.69 -0.01
N SER A 151 -5.57 -3.95 1.10
CA SER A 151 -4.75 -2.75 1.25
C SER A 151 -3.26 -3.05 1.08
N LEU A 152 -2.79 -4.14 1.70
CA LEU A 152 -1.41 -4.59 1.58
C LEU A 152 -1.09 -5.08 0.16
N ALA A 153 -1.97 -5.85 -0.46
CA ALA A 153 -1.78 -6.33 -1.83
C ALA A 153 -1.69 -5.17 -2.84
N GLU A 154 -2.55 -4.16 -2.69
CA GLU A 154 -2.50 -2.94 -3.50
C GLU A 154 -1.15 -2.22 -3.33
N SER A 155 -0.74 -2.00 -2.08
CA SER A 155 0.51 -1.31 -1.76
C SER A 155 1.75 -2.07 -2.27
N LEU A 156 1.78 -3.40 -2.14
CA LEU A 156 2.90 -4.21 -2.62
C LEU A 156 2.97 -4.25 -4.14
N TYR A 157 1.81 -4.26 -4.81
CA TYR A 157 1.76 -4.14 -6.27
C TYR A 157 2.26 -2.77 -6.72
N GLU A 158 1.90 -1.71 -6.00
CA GLU A 158 2.41 -0.37 -6.23
C GLU A 158 3.93 -0.25 -5.94
N LEU A 159 4.49 -1.05 -5.05
CA LEU A 159 5.94 -1.05 -4.79
C LEU A 159 6.74 -1.85 -5.83
N SER A 160 6.30 -3.08 -6.17
CA SER A 160 7.15 -4.05 -6.89
C SER A 160 6.47 -4.74 -8.08
N ALA A 161 5.27 -4.29 -8.49
CA ALA A 161 4.46 -4.81 -9.59
C ALA A 161 4.11 -6.32 -9.52
N THR A 162 4.51 -7.00 -8.46
CA THR A 162 4.30 -8.41 -8.16
C THR A 162 4.36 -8.59 -6.64
N PHE A 163 3.79 -9.65 -6.08
CA PHE A 163 3.96 -9.97 -4.67
C PHE A 163 3.77 -11.47 -4.44
N ASP A 164 4.33 -12.00 -3.36
CA ASP A 164 4.13 -13.38 -2.96
C ASP A 164 2.92 -13.50 -2.02
N ILE A 165 2.08 -14.52 -2.24
CA ILE A 165 0.95 -14.85 -1.35
C ILE A 165 1.46 -15.19 0.05
N LYS A 166 2.63 -15.82 0.15
CA LYS A 166 3.24 -16.16 1.44
C LYS A 166 3.59 -14.93 2.27
N LEU A 167 4.01 -13.84 1.62
CA LEU A 167 4.25 -12.56 2.30
C LEU A 167 2.96 -12.01 2.92
N LEU A 168 1.86 -12.03 2.17
CA LEU A 168 0.56 -11.61 2.69
C LEU A 168 0.07 -12.49 3.84
N MET A 169 0.32 -13.80 3.76
CA MET A 169 -0.03 -14.75 4.82
C MET A 169 0.76 -14.44 6.10
N ILE A 170 2.09 -14.36 6.04
CA ILE A 170 2.93 -14.07 7.22
C ILE A 170 2.60 -12.70 7.80
N ALA A 171 2.36 -11.70 6.95
CA ALA A 171 1.91 -10.38 7.37
C ALA A 171 0.57 -10.44 8.12
N ALA A 172 -0.39 -11.24 7.65
CA ALA A 172 -1.72 -11.37 8.23
C ALA A 172 -1.77 -12.24 9.50
N ILE A 173 -0.92 -13.26 9.63
CA ILE A 173 -0.89 -14.18 10.79
C ILE A 173 -0.71 -13.44 12.11
N LYS A 174 0.01 -12.31 12.12
CA LYS A 174 0.22 -11.48 13.32
C LYS A 174 -1.08 -10.98 13.94
N GLY A 175 -2.06 -10.57 13.13
CA GLY A 175 -3.39 -10.14 13.60
C GLY A 175 -4.43 -11.26 13.60
N TRP A 176 -4.20 -12.31 12.82
CA TRP A 176 -5.14 -13.41 12.60
C TRP A 176 -4.40 -14.75 12.45
N GLU A 177 -4.11 -15.41 13.57
CA GLU A 177 -3.26 -16.62 13.64
C GLU A 177 -3.72 -17.77 12.72
N ASP A 178 -5.02 -17.88 12.44
CA ASP A 178 -5.60 -18.91 11.58
C ASP A 178 -5.47 -18.63 10.07
N THR A 179 -4.76 -17.55 9.69
CA THR A 179 -4.64 -17.14 8.30
C THR A 179 -3.68 -18.02 7.52
N GLY A 180 -4.25 -18.90 6.69
CA GLY A 180 -3.50 -19.73 5.75
C GLY A 180 -3.55 -19.23 4.30
N GLU A 181 -2.67 -19.76 3.45
CA GLU A 181 -2.60 -19.42 2.01
C GLU A 181 -3.95 -19.54 1.30
N ARG A 182 -4.75 -20.58 1.64
CA ARG A 182 -6.07 -20.78 1.05
C ARG A 182 -6.99 -19.60 1.31
N GLN A 183 -7.00 -19.07 2.54
CA GLN A 183 -7.82 -17.93 2.90
C GLN A 183 -7.37 -16.66 2.14
N ILE A 184 -6.05 -16.46 1.99
CA ILE A 184 -5.52 -15.37 1.18
C ILE A 184 -5.95 -15.50 -0.28
N ARG A 185 -5.92 -16.72 -0.86
CA ARG A 185 -6.40 -16.97 -2.24
C ARG A 185 -7.91 -16.75 -2.38
N ASP A 186 -8.70 -17.11 -1.38
CA ASP A 186 -10.15 -16.88 -1.37
C ASP A 186 -10.48 -15.38 -1.32
N ILE A 187 -9.65 -14.57 -0.65
CA ILE A 187 -9.75 -13.10 -0.65
C ILE A 187 -9.28 -12.54 -1.99
N LEU A 188 -8.09 -12.97 -2.45
CA LEU A 188 -7.44 -12.54 -3.69
C LEU A 188 -7.79 -13.48 -4.85
N THR A 189 -9.09 -13.51 -5.17
CA THR A 189 -9.57 -14.12 -6.42
C THR A 189 -8.93 -13.45 -7.63
N GLU A 190 -8.88 -14.15 -8.77
CA GLU A 190 -8.29 -13.61 -10.00
C GLU A 190 -8.92 -12.27 -10.40
N THR A 191 -10.25 -12.17 -10.28
CA THR A 191 -11.00 -10.93 -10.55
C THR A 191 -10.62 -9.77 -9.62
N VAL A 192 -10.33 -10.06 -8.35
CA VAL A 192 -9.88 -9.05 -7.39
C VAL A 192 -8.46 -8.61 -7.71
N ARG A 193 -7.56 -9.55 -8.04
CA ARG A 193 -6.20 -9.22 -8.48
C ARG A 193 -6.21 -8.34 -9.71
N SER A 194 -6.96 -8.72 -10.76
CA SER A 194 -7.07 -7.91 -11.97
C SER A 194 -7.63 -6.52 -11.68
N SER A 195 -8.59 -6.40 -10.75
CA SER A 195 -9.11 -5.11 -10.30
C SER A 195 -8.02 -4.25 -9.63
N ILE A 196 -7.24 -4.82 -8.70
CA ILE A 196 -6.12 -4.13 -8.03
C ILE A 196 -5.10 -3.67 -9.09
N VAL A 197 -4.71 -4.54 -10.00
CA VAL A 197 -3.76 -4.21 -11.08
C VAL A 197 -4.29 -3.05 -11.93
N SER A 198 -5.55 -3.08 -12.33
CA SER A 198 -6.16 -2.02 -13.12
C SER A 198 -6.22 -0.69 -12.36
N ALA A 199 -6.56 -0.72 -11.07
CA ALA A 199 -6.66 0.46 -10.22
C ALA A 199 -5.29 1.11 -10.00
N VAL A 200 -4.26 0.33 -9.66
CA VAL A 200 -2.89 0.83 -9.47
C VAL A 200 -2.33 1.40 -10.78
N ARG A 201 -2.55 0.73 -11.92
CA ARG A 201 -2.15 1.26 -13.23
C ARG A 201 -2.83 2.59 -13.56
N ALA A 202 -4.14 2.68 -13.31
CA ALA A 202 -4.88 3.91 -13.53
C ALA A 202 -4.40 5.06 -12.60
N ARG A 203 -4.05 4.75 -11.35
CA ARG A 203 -3.48 5.73 -10.40
C ARG A 203 -2.10 6.21 -10.87
N ARG A 204 -1.20 5.29 -11.21
CA ARG A 204 0.14 5.63 -11.74
C ARG A 204 0.06 6.46 -13.01
N ALA A 205 -0.85 6.15 -13.93
CA ALA A 205 -1.05 6.95 -15.14
C ALA A 205 -1.43 8.40 -14.82
N ARG A 206 -2.37 8.61 -13.88
CA ARG A 206 -2.77 9.95 -13.41
C ARG A 206 -1.63 10.67 -12.70
N GLN A 207 -0.83 9.96 -11.90
CA GLN A 207 0.32 10.54 -11.21
C GLN A 207 1.36 11.02 -12.22
N ILE A 208 1.72 10.20 -13.21
CA ILE A 208 2.66 10.56 -14.28
C ILE A 208 2.14 11.76 -15.06
N GLU A 209 0.84 11.80 -15.38
CA GLU A 209 0.22 12.94 -16.06
C GLU A 209 0.33 14.23 -15.22
N SER A 210 0.06 14.14 -13.92
CA SER A 210 0.20 15.27 -12.98
C SER A 210 1.64 15.74 -12.83
N GLU A 211 2.59 14.80 -12.73
CA GLU A 211 4.02 15.09 -12.64
C GLU A 211 4.49 15.77 -13.93
N ASN A 212 4.14 15.23 -15.10
CA ASN A 212 4.47 15.82 -16.40
C ASN A 212 3.86 17.22 -16.57
N ALA A 213 2.62 17.43 -16.12
CA ALA A 213 1.99 18.75 -16.13
C ALA A 213 2.75 19.73 -15.22
N THR A 214 3.17 19.29 -14.04
CA THR A 214 3.95 20.10 -13.09
C THR A 214 5.33 20.42 -13.64
N PHE A 215 6.04 19.44 -14.22
CA PHE A 215 7.31 19.64 -14.89
C PHE A 215 7.19 20.61 -16.08
N ALA A 216 6.12 20.54 -16.86
CA ALA A 216 5.88 21.48 -17.95
C ALA A 216 5.65 22.92 -17.43
N LEU A 217 4.97 23.09 -16.29
CA LEU A 217 4.79 24.39 -15.65
C LEU A 217 6.12 24.92 -15.07
N LEU A 218 6.87 24.08 -14.37
CA LEU A 218 8.20 24.42 -13.84
C LEU A 218 9.15 24.84 -14.98
N ASN A 219 9.22 24.07 -16.06
CA ASN A 219 10.03 24.42 -17.23
C ASN A 219 9.60 25.74 -17.89
N ARG A 220 8.32 26.12 -17.82
CA ARG A 220 7.86 27.42 -18.33
C ARG A 220 8.26 28.58 -17.42
N VAL A 221 8.37 28.35 -16.12
CA VAL A 221 8.72 29.39 -15.12
C VAL A 221 10.25 29.50 -14.94
N SER A 222 10.98 28.40 -15.09
CA SER A 222 12.44 28.34 -14.92
C SER A 222 13.26 28.78 -16.14
N VAL A 223 12.64 29.01 -17.30
CA VAL A 223 13.33 29.59 -18.46
C VAL A 223 13.29 31.12 -18.35
N GLY A 224 14.22 31.67 -17.58
CA GLY A 224 14.90 32.88 -18.04
C GLY A 224 15.63 32.54 -19.35
N PRO A 225 15.80 33.47 -20.31
CA PRO A 225 16.36 33.17 -21.62
C PRO A 225 17.86 32.88 -21.52
N GLN A 226 18.23 31.70 -21.02
CA GLN A 226 19.56 31.16 -21.15
C GLN A 226 19.64 30.48 -22.51
N SER A 227 20.50 31.05 -23.35
CA SER A 227 20.66 30.69 -24.76
C SER A 227 20.84 29.18 -24.95
N GLN A 228 20.21 28.65 -26.01
CA GLN A 228 20.35 27.26 -26.49
C GLN A 228 21.81 26.79 -26.73
N ALA A 229 22.81 27.65 -26.52
CA ALA A 229 24.22 27.33 -26.62
C ALA A 229 24.74 26.48 -25.43
N GLU A 230 24.17 26.59 -24.22
CA GLU A 230 24.65 25.84 -23.05
C GLU A 230 24.10 24.41 -22.98
N ALA A 231 22.89 24.17 -23.48
CA ALA A 231 22.24 22.86 -23.46
C ALA A 231 22.89 21.79 -24.36
N LYS A 232 23.89 22.16 -25.19
CA LYS A 232 24.62 21.25 -26.07
C LYS A 232 25.98 20.79 -25.52
N ARG A 233 26.39 21.21 -24.32
CA ARG A 233 27.59 20.64 -23.68
C ARG A 233 27.22 19.29 -23.10
N THR A 234 27.72 18.22 -23.72
CA THR A 234 27.69 16.87 -23.15
C THR A 234 28.41 16.93 -21.80
N ASP A 235 27.69 16.66 -20.72
CA ASP A 235 28.25 16.66 -19.38
C ASP A 235 29.19 15.46 -19.23
N THR A 236 30.50 15.73 -19.21
CA THR A 236 31.56 14.72 -19.12
C THR A 236 31.91 14.31 -17.69
N ARG A 237 31.21 14.86 -16.68
CA ARG A 237 31.45 14.54 -15.27
C ARG A 237 31.08 13.08 -14.97
N SER A 238 31.83 12.47 -14.07
CA SER A 238 31.51 11.15 -13.51
C SER A 238 30.22 11.20 -12.69
N ASP A 239 29.56 10.05 -12.50
CA ASP A 239 28.30 10.02 -11.75
C ASP A 239 28.48 10.42 -10.28
N ALA A 240 29.65 10.16 -9.69
CA ALA A 240 30.04 10.65 -8.38
C ALA A 240 30.09 12.19 -8.32
N GLU A 241 30.72 12.83 -9.31
CA GLU A 241 30.80 14.30 -9.40
C GLU A 241 29.43 14.94 -9.64
N LYS A 242 28.55 14.27 -10.40
CA LYS A 242 27.16 14.74 -10.59
C LYS A 242 26.36 14.68 -9.31
N ILE A 243 26.53 13.62 -8.50
CA ILE A 243 25.86 13.47 -7.21
C ILE A 243 26.35 14.53 -6.23
N VAL A 244 27.65 14.77 -6.14
CA VAL A 244 28.22 15.83 -5.29
C VAL A 244 27.70 17.20 -5.70
N ALA A 245 27.69 17.51 -7.00
CA ALA A 245 27.14 18.76 -7.51
C ALA A 245 25.62 18.89 -7.23
N GLY A 246 24.87 17.80 -7.34
CA GLY A 246 23.45 17.75 -6.99
C GLY A 246 23.20 17.99 -5.50
N LEU A 247 24.01 17.39 -4.63
CA LEU A 247 23.94 17.60 -3.18
C LEU A 247 24.22 19.07 -2.80
N GLU A 248 25.19 19.72 -3.44
CA GLU A 248 25.43 21.17 -3.24
C GLU A 248 24.25 22.01 -3.71
N LEU A 249 23.59 21.62 -4.81
CA LEU A 249 22.42 22.32 -5.31
C LEU A 249 21.21 22.16 -4.36
N PHE A 250 21.02 20.98 -3.77
CA PHE A 250 19.98 20.78 -2.75
C PHE A 250 20.27 21.54 -1.45
N ARG A 251 21.55 21.67 -1.07
CA ARG A 251 21.94 22.53 0.07
C ARG A 251 21.57 24.00 -0.13
N SER A 252 21.53 24.45 -1.38
CA SER A 252 21.16 25.83 -1.73
C SER A 252 19.65 26.12 -1.70
N LEU A 253 18.80 25.13 -1.37
CA LEU A 253 17.36 25.33 -1.24
C LEU A 253 17.03 26.32 -0.12
N THR A 254 16.04 27.19 -0.39
CA THR A 254 15.61 28.25 0.52
C THR A 254 14.88 27.73 1.76
N ASP A 255 14.29 26.53 1.66
CA ASP A 255 13.73 25.81 2.80
C ASP A 255 14.81 24.92 3.44
N PRO A 256 15.28 25.23 4.65
CA PRO A 256 16.30 24.46 5.33
C PRO A 256 15.84 23.04 5.70
N THR A 257 14.54 22.82 5.91
CA THR A 257 14.01 21.49 6.25
C THR A 257 14.01 20.57 5.03
N ALA A 258 13.55 21.09 3.89
CA ALA A 258 13.60 20.35 2.62
C ALA A 258 15.05 20.08 2.18
N SER A 259 15.93 21.06 2.36
CA SER A 259 17.37 20.93 2.10
C SER A 259 17.97 19.75 2.88
N ILE A 260 17.75 19.70 4.20
CA ILE A 260 18.27 18.62 5.06
C ILE A 260 17.71 17.26 4.65
N LEU A 261 16.38 17.14 4.48
CA LEU A 261 15.74 15.85 4.18
C LEU A 261 16.17 15.29 2.81
N ILE A 262 16.29 16.15 1.80
CA ILE A 262 16.68 15.73 0.44
C ILE A 262 18.17 15.37 0.40
N VAL A 263 19.03 16.15 1.07
CA VAL A 263 20.46 15.86 1.17
C VAL A 263 20.71 14.52 1.86
N ASP A 264 20.03 14.25 2.98
CA ASP A 264 20.17 12.99 3.71
C ASP A 264 19.68 11.79 2.91
N ALA A 265 18.53 11.91 2.23
CA ALA A 265 18.00 10.84 1.39
C ALA A 265 18.90 10.52 0.20
N VAL A 266 19.37 11.54 -0.52
CA VAL A 266 20.22 11.37 -1.71
C VAL A 266 21.60 10.85 -1.31
N ARG A 267 22.16 11.32 -0.19
CA ARG A 267 23.43 10.82 0.33
C ARG A 267 23.32 9.35 0.73
N GLY A 268 22.28 8.95 1.47
CA GLY A 268 22.10 7.55 1.87
C GLY A 268 22.02 6.59 0.69
N ILE A 269 21.33 6.99 -0.40
CA ILE A 269 21.26 6.21 -1.64
C ILE A 269 22.63 6.16 -2.35
N ALA A 270 23.36 7.27 -2.37
CA ALA A 270 24.68 7.33 -3.03
C ALA A 270 25.75 6.51 -2.28
N GLU A 271 25.69 6.46 -0.95
CA GLU A 271 26.56 5.61 -0.12
C GLU A 271 26.22 4.12 -0.34
N GLU A 272 24.93 3.77 -0.39
CA GLU A 272 24.48 2.39 -0.63
C GLU A 272 24.91 1.86 -2.01
N LEU A 273 25.00 2.73 -3.01
CA LEU A 273 25.43 2.39 -4.36
C LEU A 273 26.96 2.49 -4.56
N GLY A 274 27.73 2.88 -3.55
CA GLY A 274 29.19 3.07 -3.66
C GLY A 274 29.59 4.19 -4.61
N LEU A 275 28.74 5.21 -4.77
CA LEU A 275 28.92 6.30 -5.73
C LEU A 275 29.57 7.55 -5.11
N LEU A 276 29.76 7.58 -3.79
CA LEU A 276 30.49 8.64 -3.12
C LEU A 276 31.97 8.26 -3.01
N PRO A 277 32.89 9.20 -3.30
CA PRO A 277 34.32 8.97 -3.12
C PRO A 277 34.63 8.76 -1.63
N ASP A 278 35.48 7.79 -1.31
CA ASP A 278 35.99 7.57 0.05
C ASP A 278 36.60 8.87 0.56
N ALA A 279 36.04 9.41 1.64
CA ALA A 279 36.54 10.62 2.27
C ALA A 279 37.82 10.34 3.09
N GLN A 280 38.84 9.69 2.51
CA GLN A 280 40.19 9.58 3.08
C GLN A 280 41.25 9.34 1.98
N ALA A 281 41.83 10.42 1.46
CA ALA A 281 43.20 10.47 0.93
C ALA A 281 43.62 11.92 0.62
N ASP A 282 43.61 12.82 1.61
CA ASP A 282 44.33 14.11 1.55
C ASP A 282 44.78 14.53 2.96
N GLY A 283 45.56 13.63 3.57
CA GLY A 283 46.10 13.79 4.91
C GLY A 283 47.44 13.09 5.04
N ASP A 284 48.33 13.25 4.07
CA ASP A 284 49.74 12.89 4.22
C ASP A 284 50.63 13.86 3.43
N GLY A 285 51.62 14.46 4.10
CA GLY A 285 52.62 15.32 3.47
C GLY A 285 52.93 16.62 4.24
N GLY A 286 53.67 16.53 5.34
CA GLY A 286 54.13 17.72 6.07
C GLY A 286 55.19 17.45 7.12
N ASN A 287 56.21 16.67 6.76
CA ASN A 287 57.38 16.37 7.57
C ASN A 287 58.18 17.66 7.86
N GLY A 288 58.30 18.04 9.12
CA GLY A 288 59.05 19.22 9.58
C GLY A 288 59.92 18.88 10.78
N SER A 289 60.95 18.09 10.55
CA SER A 289 62.10 17.94 11.44
C SER A 289 62.80 19.28 11.63
N VAL A 290 62.81 19.80 12.86
CA VAL A 290 63.76 20.83 13.30
C VAL A 290 64.70 20.17 14.29
N SER A 291 65.95 20.00 13.85
CA SER A 291 67.11 19.79 14.70
C SER A 291 67.89 21.12 14.76
N GLU A 292 68.47 21.35 15.94
CA GLU A 292 69.30 22.48 16.41
C GLU A 292 68.57 23.73 16.90
#